data_AF-A0A1I0L2B5-F1
#
_entry.id   AF-A0A1I0L2B5-F1
#
_cell.length_a   1.000
_cell.length_b   1.000
_cell.length_c   1.000
_cell.angle_alpha   90.00
_cell.angle_beta   90.00
_cell.angle_gamma   90.00
#
_symmetry.space_group_name_H-M   'P 1'
#
loop_
_entity.id
_entity.type
_entity.pdbx_description
1 polymer ?
#
loop_
_entity_poly.entity_id
_entity_poly.type
_entity_poly.pdbx_seq_one_letter_code
_entity_poly.pdbx_strand_id
1 'polypeptide(L)'
;MTKRFFRLADDVMLPNRWHLAMPRNPQGVKVDDDEFWRGTPVHIKGRLRTPIEIEGKPLDYTETGLNIPVVHVRAASLFMALAPDDMQLLPVDVEGQPDQYLILV
;
A
#
# COMPACT_ATOMS: atom_id res chain seq x y z
N MET A 1 12.29 -24.18 17.69
CA MET A 1 10.98 -23.49 17.74
C MET A 1 10.23 -23.79 16.45
N THR A 2 8.93 -24.07 16.52
CA THR A 2 8.06 -24.23 15.34
C THR A 2 7.81 -22.86 14.70
N LYS A 3 7.86 -22.78 13.36
CA LYS A 3 7.50 -21.55 12.63
C LYS A 3 6.01 -21.27 12.82
N ARG A 4 5.66 -20.02 13.09
CA ARG A 4 4.28 -19.54 13.16
C ARG A 4 4.09 -18.50 12.07
N PHE A 5 2.96 -18.58 11.38
CA PHE A 5 2.59 -17.65 10.32
C PHE A 5 1.45 -16.77 10.83
N PHE A 6 1.50 -15.49 10.48
CA PHE A 6 0.50 -14.50 10.86
C PHE A 6 0.05 -13.78 9.60
N ARG A 7 -1.23 -13.41 9.54
CA ARG A 7 -1.76 -12.53 8.51
C ARG A 7 -1.47 -11.08 8.90
N LEU A 8 -0.84 -10.33 8.00
CA LEU A 8 -0.86 -8.88 8.04
C LEU A 8 -2.19 -8.41 7.46
N ALA A 9 -2.88 -7.52 8.16
CA ALA A 9 -4.21 -7.04 7.77
C ALA A 9 -4.43 -5.61 8.27
N ASP A 10 -5.24 -4.85 7.53
CA ASP A 10 -5.68 -3.53 7.97
C ASP A 10 -6.69 -3.68 9.13
N ASP A 11 -6.44 -2.97 10.23
CA ASP A 11 -7.35 -2.92 11.36
C ASP A 11 -8.44 -1.88 11.09
N VAL A 12 -9.47 -2.31 10.38
CA VAL A 12 -10.61 -1.45 10.01
C VAL A 12 -11.40 -0.92 11.22
N MET A 13 -11.23 -1.52 12.39
CA MET A 13 -11.90 -1.10 13.62
C MET A 13 -11.14 0.00 14.37
N LEU A 14 -9.93 0.35 13.92
CA LEU A 14 -9.12 1.38 14.55
C LEU A 14 -9.83 2.75 14.51
N PRO A 15 -10.13 3.37 15.67
CA PRO A 15 -10.84 4.64 15.70
C PRO A 15 -10.07 5.76 15.01
N ASN A 16 -10.79 6.62 14.28
CA ASN A 16 -10.24 7.78 13.59
C ASN A 16 -9.11 7.46 12.60
N ARG A 17 -9.06 6.23 12.06
CA ARG A 17 -8.17 5.93 10.94
C ARG A 17 -8.67 6.58 9.66
N TRP A 18 -7.75 6.92 8.77
CA TRP A 18 -8.12 7.30 7.41
C TRP A 18 -8.64 6.11 6.60
N HIS A 19 -9.24 6.39 5.46
CA HIS A 19 -9.51 5.40 4.43
C HIS A 19 -8.97 5.90 3.10
N LEU A 20 -8.24 5.04 2.40
CA LEU A 20 -7.67 5.36 1.10
C LEU A 20 -8.52 4.76 -0.03
N ALA A 21 -8.79 5.58 -1.05
CA ALA A 21 -9.44 5.13 -2.26
C ALA A 21 -8.47 4.30 -3.12
N MET A 22 -8.96 3.79 -4.25
CA MET A 22 -8.13 3.04 -5.19
C MET A 22 -6.96 3.85 -5.76
N PRO A 23 -5.75 3.24 -5.88
CA PRO A 23 -4.65 3.83 -6.60
C PRO A 23 -5.00 4.14 -8.06
N ARG A 24 -4.51 5.29 -8.51
CA ARG A 24 -4.65 5.80 -9.87
C ARG A 24 -3.27 6.03 -10.47
N ASN A 25 -3.19 5.86 -11.77
CA ASN A 25 -1.99 6.21 -12.52
C ASN A 25 -1.81 7.75 -12.58
N PRO A 26 -0.68 8.26 -13.10
CA PRO A 26 -0.45 9.70 -13.22
C PRO A 26 -1.51 10.47 -14.02
N GLN A 27 -2.27 9.78 -14.89
CA GLN A 27 -3.37 10.35 -15.68
C GLN A 27 -4.70 10.37 -14.92
N GLY A 28 -4.73 9.93 -13.66
CA GLY A 28 -5.93 9.86 -12.83
C GLY A 28 -6.85 8.68 -13.15
N VAL A 29 -6.40 7.72 -13.97
CA VAL A 29 -7.16 6.53 -14.31
C VAL A 29 -6.91 5.47 -13.25
N LYS A 30 -7.99 4.81 -12.77
CA LYS A 30 -7.88 3.68 -11.83
C LYS A 30 -6.99 2.60 -12.46
N VAL A 31 -6.04 2.11 -11.67
CA VAL A 31 -5.22 0.97 -12.06
C VAL A 31 -6.07 -0.31 -12.09
N ASP A 32 -5.76 -1.22 -13.00
CA ASP A 32 -6.30 -2.58 -12.99
C ASP A 32 -5.84 -3.31 -11.71
N ASP A 33 -6.79 -3.63 -10.83
CA ASP A 33 -6.52 -4.29 -9.56
C ASP A 33 -5.94 -5.70 -9.73
N ASP A 34 -6.21 -6.37 -10.84
CA ASP A 34 -5.65 -7.70 -11.12
C ASP A 34 -4.11 -7.66 -11.22
N GLU A 35 -3.50 -6.53 -11.57
CA GLU A 35 -2.03 -6.38 -11.59
C GLU A 35 -1.40 -6.79 -10.26
N PHE A 36 -2.03 -6.46 -9.14
CA PHE A 36 -1.47 -6.69 -7.80
C PHE A 36 -1.65 -8.13 -7.30
N TRP A 37 -2.51 -8.94 -7.93
CA TRP A 37 -2.88 -10.27 -7.44
C TRP A 37 -2.37 -11.44 -8.29
N ARG A 38 -1.82 -11.15 -9.48
CA ARG A 38 -1.41 -12.19 -10.45
C ARG A 38 -0.15 -12.98 -10.07
N GLY A 39 0.53 -12.61 -8.98
CA GLY A 39 1.77 -13.28 -8.56
C GLY A 39 2.94 -13.08 -9.54
N THR A 40 2.86 -12.03 -10.36
CA THR A 40 3.91 -11.59 -11.28
C THR A 40 4.31 -10.16 -10.93
N PRO A 41 5.54 -9.73 -11.22
CA PRO A 41 5.93 -8.33 -11.02
C PRO A 41 4.95 -7.36 -11.69
N VAL A 42 4.65 -6.27 -10.98
CA VAL A 42 3.75 -5.21 -11.44
C VAL A 42 4.53 -4.25 -12.33
N HIS A 43 3.98 -3.93 -13.50
CA HIS A 43 4.67 -3.16 -14.55
C HIS A 43 4.11 -1.74 -14.74
N ILE A 44 3.46 -1.18 -13.72
CA ILE A 44 2.87 0.16 -13.80
C ILE A 44 3.98 1.20 -13.88
N LYS A 45 3.89 2.08 -14.89
CA LYS A 45 4.85 3.15 -15.11
C LYS A 45 4.43 4.43 -14.39
N GLY A 46 5.43 5.09 -13.81
CA GLY A 46 5.25 6.37 -13.13
C GLY A 46 4.79 6.22 -11.69
N ARG A 47 4.60 7.36 -11.03
CA ARG A 47 4.24 7.43 -9.62
C ARG A 47 2.72 7.38 -9.47
N LEU A 48 2.25 6.39 -8.74
CA LEU A 48 0.83 6.22 -8.47
C LEU A 48 0.34 7.33 -7.53
N ARG A 49 -0.97 7.55 -7.51
CA ARG A 49 -1.63 8.45 -6.58
C ARG A 49 -2.83 7.76 -5.94
N THR A 50 -3.02 7.96 -4.65
CA THR A 50 -4.17 7.43 -3.93
C THR A 50 -4.90 8.57 -3.20
N PRO A 51 -6.16 8.82 -3.53
CA PRO A 51 -6.97 9.78 -2.80
C PRO A 51 -7.27 9.30 -1.37
N ILE A 52 -7.50 10.25 -0.46
CA ILE A 52 -8.10 9.98 0.84
C ILE A 52 -9.63 10.01 0.65
N GLU A 53 -10.28 8.88 0.93
CA GLU A 53 -11.75 8.77 0.86
C GLU A 53 -12.41 9.25 2.15
N ILE A 54 -11.80 8.91 3.29
CA ILE A 54 -12.21 9.38 4.62
C ILE A 54 -10.99 9.93 5.33
N GLU A 55 -11.05 11.20 5.69
CA GLU A 55 -10.02 11.87 6.48
C GLU A 55 -9.85 11.20 7.85
N GLY A 56 -8.61 11.13 8.32
CA GLY A 56 -8.29 10.51 9.60
C GLY A 56 -6.79 10.51 9.87
N LYS A 57 -6.40 9.76 10.89
CA LYS A 57 -5.00 9.58 11.26
C LYS A 57 -4.28 8.74 10.20
N PRO A 58 -3.17 9.24 9.61
CA PRO A 58 -2.31 8.45 8.74
C PRO A 58 -1.73 7.23 9.48
N LEU A 59 -1.63 6.10 8.78
CA LEU A 59 -1.14 4.84 9.32
C LEU A 59 0.14 4.38 8.62
N ASP A 60 1.00 3.63 9.32
CA ASP A 60 2.20 3.03 8.74
C ASP A 60 1.86 1.84 7.80
N TYR A 61 0.68 1.25 7.95
CA TYR A 61 0.08 0.22 7.08
C TYR A 61 -1.43 0.47 6.98
N THR A 62 -1.97 0.45 5.78
CA THR A 62 -3.41 0.44 5.49
C THR A 62 -3.64 -0.28 4.17
N GLU A 63 -4.83 -0.82 3.96
CA GLU A 63 -5.22 -1.40 2.69
C GLU A 63 -6.18 -0.43 1.99
N THR A 64 -5.91 -0.12 0.71
CA THR A 64 -6.88 0.64 -0.10
C THR A 64 -8.06 -0.24 -0.48
N GLY A 65 -8.97 0.28 -1.31
CA GLY A 65 -9.95 -0.56 -1.99
C GLY A 65 -9.32 -1.84 -2.56
N LEU A 66 -10.02 -2.97 -2.36
CA LEU A 66 -9.62 -4.34 -2.73
C LEU A 66 -8.31 -4.85 -2.11
N ASN A 67 -7.99 -4.48 -0.86
CA ASN A 67 -6.89 -5.05 -0.07
C ASN A 67 -5.48 -4.76 -0.59
N ILE A 68 -5.28 -3.71 -1.40
CA ILE A 68 -3.95 -3.34 -1.90
C ILE A 68 -3.17 -2.63 -0.76
N PRO A 69 -2.05 -3.20 -0.28
CA PRO A 69 -1.36 -2.65 0.89
C PRO A 69 -0.59 -1.37 0.56
N VAL A 70 -0.86 -0.30 1.29
CA VAL A 70 -0.09 0.95 1.29
C VAL A 70 0.65 1.06 2.62
N VAL A 71 1.97 1.19 2.53
CA VAL A 71 2.88 1.26 3.66
C VAL A 71 3.66 2.56 3.67
N HIS A 72 3.82 3.12 4.87
CA HIS A 72 4.75 4.23 5.07
C HIS A 72 6.19 3.75 4.85
N VAL A 73 7.07 4.62 4.34
CA VAL A 73 8.46 4.27 3.98
C VAL A 73 9.26 3.61 5.11
N ARG A 74 8.97 3.95 6.37
CA ARG A 74 9.58 3.29 7.55
C ARG A 74 9.22 1.82 7.65
N ALA A 75 7.94 1.46 7.45
CA ALA A 75 7.50 0.07 7.46
C ALA A 75 8.03 -0.69 6.23
N ALA A 76 8.00 -0.06 5.06
CA ALA A 76 8.58 -0.62 3.84
C ALA A 76 10.06 -0.99 4.00
N SER A 77 10.83 -0.13 4.68
CA SER A 77 12.26 -0.38 4.97
C SER A 77 12.48 -1.62 5.84
N LEU A 78 11.56 -1.93 6.75
CA LEU A 78 11.61 -3.16 7.56
C LEU A 78 11.36 -4.40 6.72
N PHE A 79 10.35 -4.38 5.84
CA PHE A 79 10.09 -5.49 4.93
C PHE A 79 11.27 -5.74 3.99
N MET A 80 11.87 -4.67 3.46
CA MET A 80 13.04 -4.76 2.57
C MET A 80 14.27 -5.35 3.23
N ALA A 81 14.46 -5.09 4.53
CA ALA A 81 15.56 -5.70 5.28
C ALA A 81 15.34 -7.21 5.52
N LEU A 82 14.09 -7.68 5.54
CA LEU A 82 13.74 -9.06 5.88
C LEU A 82 13.61 -9.97 4.65
N ALA A 83 13.08 -9.45 3.54
CA ALA A 83 12.75 -10.25 2.35
C ALA A 83 12.84 -9.41 1.06
N PRO A 84 14.03 -8.91 0.68
CA PRO A 84 14.18 -8.00 -0.47
C PRO A 84 13.82 -8.63 -1.82
N ASP A 85 13.96 -9.96 -1.96
CA ASP A 85 13.72 -10.69 -3.21
C ASP A 85 12.28 -11.20 -3.36
N ASP A 86 11.47 -11.12 -2.29
CA ASP A 86 10.11 -11.68 -2.24
C ASP A 86 9.01 -10.60 -2.38
N MET A 87 9.38 -9.36 -2.68
CA MET A 87 8.43 -8.24 -2.74
C MET A 87 8.82 -7.19 -3.78
N GLN A 88 7.85 -6.38 -4.18
CA GLN A 88 8.04 -5.17 -4.97
C GLN A 88 7.45 -3.96 -4.23
N LEU A 89 8.19 -2.85 -4.23
CA LEU A 89 7.75 -1.58 -3.66
C LEU A 89 7.48 -0.58 -4.78
N LEU A 90 6.24 -0.10 -4.89
CA LEU A 90 5.83 0.87 -5.91
C LEU A 90 5.55 2.21 -5.25
N PRO A 91 6.15 3.33 -5.70
CA PRO A 91 5.89 4.64 -5.10
C PRO A 91 4.46 5.08 -5.35
N VAL A 92 3.78 5.51 -4.28
CA VAL A 92 2.43 6.07 -4.33
C VAL A 92 2.37 7.35 -3.51
N ASP A 93 1.84 8.41 -4.11
CA ASP A 93 1.53 9.64 -3.39
C ASP A 93 0.14 9.53 -2.77
N VAL A 94 0.06 9.67 -1.45
CA VAL A 94 -1.22 9.86 -0.77
C VAL A 94 -1.58 11.33 -0.84
N GLU A 95 -2.74 11.65 -1.40
CA GLU A 95 -3.14 13.04 -1.63
C GLU A 95 -3.18 13.85 -0.32
N GLY A 96 -2.56 15.03 -0.32
CA GLY A 96 -2.49 15.89 0.86
C GLY A 96 -1.49 15.47 1.94
N GLN A 97 -0.79 14.34 1.77
CA GLN A 97 0.23 13.90 2.72
C GLN A 97 1.65 14.29 2.28
N PRO A 98 2.46 14.85 3.19
CA PRO A 98 3.86 15.18 2.90
C PRO A 98 4.79 13.95 2.98
N ASP A 99 4.36 12.91 3.71
CA ASP A 99 5.15 11.71 3.95
C ASP A 99 5.15 10.76 2.76
N GLN A 100 6.14 9.88 2.71
CA GLN A 100 6.35 8.95 1.60
C GLN A 100 5.71 7.60 1.88
N TYR A 101 4.91 7.14 0.92
CA TYR A 101 4.21 5.86 0.95
C TYR A 101 4.55 5.02 -0.27
N LEU A 102 4.44 3.71 -0.10
CA LEU A 102 4.72 2.70 -1.12
C LEU A 102 3.58 1.68 -1.12
N ILE A 103 3.22 1.17 -2.28
CA ILE A 103 2.42 -0.06 -2.37
C ILE A 103 3.38 -1.23 -2.19
N LEU A 104 3.01 -2.16 -1.31
CA LEU A 104 3.70 -3.42 -1.08
C LEU A 104 3.01 -4.53 -1.90
N VAL A 105 3.77 -5.18 -2.78
CA VAL A 105 3.32 -6.30 -3.64
C VAL A 105 4.17 -7.52 -3.37
#